data_AF-A0A348AQL8-F1
#
_entry.id   AF-A0A348AQL8-F1
#
_cell.length_a   1.000
_cell.length_b   1.000
_cell.length_c   1.000
_cell.angle_alpha   90.00
_cell.angle_beta   90.00
_cell.angle_gamma   90.00
#
_symmetry.space_group_name_H-M   'P 1'
#
loop_
_entity.id
_entity.type
_entity.pdbx_description
1 polymer ?
#
loop_
_entity_poly.entity_id
_entity_poly.type
_entity_poly.pdbx_seq_one_letter_code
_entity_poly.pdbx_strand_id
1 'polypeptide(L)'
;MFPVRRLMAQICLSLIILLAISSVVHAEESAQDLIQKGDTYFRSNSADQAIASYSEAISVAPNSPTAYSKRGITYLLAKHDPESALSDLSKSIELGSTSAFTYFYRGTLYFQREFFDPAIKDFTKAIEYKPDFADAYSYRGLTYLRKGTPALAVTDLTKSIELNTYDPYADYINRGAAYKSLGLIDLAIADFSKAIQMKPQGAEGYISRGNSYMLAGKPLSAADDYNYVIRLKPNEPSTYNYLSYAFEDADCFDKAIEANDNYLNKVSSLNNPSVNDANTRVKYLQDLKAALTSAKEKKTKLPPSTTAVDGSVVNSIERQAIVSGVSLMEAYNSKDLNKVRAVQLETRYLPDDQINKFLGNSKDWTLQAVEVLSSTETRITARMVFSRETSNQNYLGRNFSYTIHLATLCFMDGQWRFIRLPKERGLDLFSTMQVAEKSAKRFGVDDLSKWTGLSK
;
A
#
# COMPACT_ATOMS: atom_id res chain seq x y z
N MET A 1 35.19 -58.21 -51.37
CA MET A 1 34.92 -56.81 -51.76
C MET A 1 33.97 -56.05 -50.84
N PHE A 2 32.93 -56.70 -50.28
CA PHE A 2 31.98 -56.06 -49.35
C PHE A 2 32.56 -55.42 -48.07
N PRO A 3 33.51 -56.04 -47.34
CA PRO A 3 34.01 -55.45 -46.08
C PRO A 3 34.88 -54.21 -46.30
N VAL A 4 35.63 -54.14 -47.41
CA VAL A 4 36.49 -52.99 -47.76
C VAL A 4 35.65 -51.75 -48.09
N ARG A 5 34.51 -51.91 -48.78
CA ARG A 5 33.60 -50.80 -49.10
C ARG A 5 32.93 -50.23 -47.86
N ARG A 6 32.54 -51.06 -46.89
CA ARG A 6 31.99 -50.61 -45.59
C ARG A 6 33.04 -49.87 -44.77
N LEU A 7 34.26 -50.38 -44.70
CA LEU A 7 35.37 -49.74 -43.98
C LEU A 7 35.71 -48.38 -44.59
N MET A 8 35.78 -48.28 -45.93
CA MET A 8 36.00 -47.00 -46.62
C MET A 8 34.87 -46.00 -46.39
N ALA A 9 33.61 -46.44 -46.38
CA ALA A 9 32.48 -45.58 -46.06
C ALA A 9 32.52 -45.05 -44.62
N GLN A 10 32.91 -45.87 -43.65
CA GLN A 10 33.10 -45.45 -42.26
C GLN A 10 34.25 -44.45 -42.11
N ILE A 11 35.38 -44.69 -42.78
CA ILE A 11 36.52 -43.77 -42.80
C ILE A 11 36.11 -42.43 -43.40
N CYS A 12 35.44 -42.42 -44.56
CA CYS A 12 34.94 -41.18 -45.18
C CYS A 12 33.95 -40.44 -44.27
N LEU A 13 33.00 -41.13 -43.65
CA LEU A 13 32.05 -40.52 -42.72
C LEU A 13 32.77 -39.91 -41.51
N SER A 14 33.75 -40.61 -40.94
CA SER A 14 34.56 -40.11 -39.82
C SER A 14 35.40 -38.88 -40.19
N LEU A 15 35.97 -38.83 -41.40
CA LEU A 15 36.70 -37.67 -41.92
C LEU A 15 35.80 -36.46 -42.17
N ILE A 16 34.60 -36.67 -42.72
CA ILE A 16 33.60 -35.61 -42.90
C ILE A 16 33.19 -35.03 -41.55
N ILE A 17 32.94 -35.90 -40.56
CA ILE A 17 32.62 -35.48 -39.19
C ILE A 17 33.80 -34.70 -38.59
N LEU A 18 35.04 -35.17 -38.72
CA LEU A 18 36.23 -34.49 -38.20
C LEU A 18 36.44 -33.11 -38.83
N LEU A 19 36.27 -33.00 -40.16
CA LEU A 19 36.37 -31.71 -40.88
C LEU A 19 35.24 -30.76 -40.48
N ALA A 20 34.02 -31.27 -40.30
CA ALA A 20 32.89 -30.47 -39.81
C ALA A 20 33.17 -29.95 -38.38
N ILE A 21 33.64 -30.81 -37.48
CA ILE A 21 34.03 -30.42 -36.11
C ILE A 21 35.12 -29.35 -36.16
N SER A 22 36.17 -29.55 -36.96
CA SER A 22 37.25 -28.57 -37.13
C SER A 22 36.70 -27.22 -37.60
N SER A 23 35.83 -27.20 -38.62
CA SER A 23 35.24 -25.95 -39.12
C SER A 23 34.38 -25.22 -38.10
N VAL A 24 33.63 -25.95 -37.27
CA VAL A 24 32.82 -25.38 -36.18
C VAL A 24 33.71 -24.79 -35.10
N VAL A 25 34.79 -25.49 -34.70
CA VAL A 25 35.74 -24.99 -33.70
C VAL A 25 36.41 -23.70 -34.15
N HIS A 26 36.86 -23.61 -35.41
CA HIS A 26 37.46 -22.38 -35.93
C HIS A 26 36.46 -21.22 -36.02
N ALA A 27 35.20 -21.50 -36.35
CA ALA A 27 34.14 -20.49 -36.37
C ALA A 27 33.82 -19.97 -34.96
N GLU A 28 33.80 -20.85 -33.95
CA GLU A 28 33.59 -20.47 -32.56
C GLU A 28 34.74 -19.61 -32.01
N GLU A 29 36.00 -19.96 -32.32
CA GLU A 29 37.17 -19.19 -31.93
C GLU A 29 37.15 -17.79 -32.57
N SER A 30 36.88 -17.73 -33.88
CA SER A 30 36.73 -16.44 -34.58
C SER A 30 35.59 -15.59 -34.03
N ALA A 31 34.46 -16.20 -33.65
CA ALA A 31 33.36 -15.49 -33.01
C ALA A 31 33.72 -14.96 -31.62
N GLN A 32 34.54 -15.68 -30.84
CA GLN A 32 35.01 -15.18 -29.55
C GLN A 32 35.91 -13.95 -29.68
N ASP A 33 36.82 -13.92 -30.65
CA ASP A 33 37.66 -12.75 -30.92
C ASP A 33 36.82 -11.52 -31.29
N LEU A 34 35.79 -11.72 -32.12
CA LEU A 34 34.85 -10.68 -32.50
C LEU A 34 34.00 -10.19 -31.30
N ILE A 35 33.58 -11.09 -30.41
CA ILE A 35 32.92 -10.73 -29.15
C ILE A 35 33.87 -9.90 -28.28
N GLN A 36 35.14 -10.31 -28.14
CA GLN A 36 36.11 -9.59 -27.32
C GLN A 36 36.43 -8.20 -27.89
N LYS A 37 36.49 -8.08 -29.22
CA LYS A 37 36.60 -6.81 -29.94
C LYS A 37 35.36 -5.94 -29.68
N GLY A 38 34.17 -6.51 -29.77
CA GLY A 38 32.92 -5.83 -29.42
C GLY A 38 32.89 -5.33 -27.98
N ASP A 39 33.33 -6.15 -27.03
CA ASP A 39 33.46 -5.81 -25.61
C ASP A 39 34.42 -4.62 -25.40
N THR A 40 35.50 -4.58 -26.17
CA THR A 40 36.47 -3.48 -26.14
C THR A 40 35.84 -2.18 -26.64
N TYR A 41 35.10 -2.21 -27.75
CA TYR A 41 34.36 -1.04 -28.23
C TYR A 41 33.27 -0.59 -27.27
N PHE A 42 32.57 -1.54 -26.63
CA PHE A 42 31.55 -1.23 -25.63
C PHE A 42 32.15 -0.49 -24.43
N ARG A 43 33.29 -0.96 -23.91
CA ARG A 43 34.01 -0.28 -22.81
C ARG A 43 34.53 1.11 -23.21
N SER A 44 34.89 1.30 -24.49
CA SER A 44 35.30 2.59 -25.06
C SER A 44 34.11 3.47 -25.49
N ASN A 45 32.89 3.15 -25.06
CA ASN A 45 31.66 3.86 -25.37
C ASN A 45 31.36 4.01 -26.88
N SER A 46 31.90 3.10 -27.70
CA SER A 46 31.73 3.09 -29.16
C SER A 46 30.65 2.08 -29.57
N ALA A 47 29.40 2.40 -29.26
CA ALA A 47 28.26 1.49 -29.35
C ALA A 47 28.04 0.89 -30.75
N ASP A 48 28.16 1.69 -31.82
CA ASP A 48 27.98 1.19 -33.19
C ASP A 48 29.03 0.17 -33.58
N GLN A 49 30.29 0.41 -33.18
CA GLN A 49 31.39 -0.52 -33.46
C GLN A 49 31.27 -1.81 -32.65
N ALA A 50 30.76 -1.71 -31.41
CA ALA A 50 30.45 -2.87 -30.59
C ALA A 50 29.35 -3.72 -31.25
N ILE A 51 28.23 -3.10 -31.64
CA ILE A 51 27.11 -3.77 -32.33
C ILE A 51 27.57 -4.40 -33.64
N ALA A 52 28.39 -3.71 -34.43
CA ALA A 52 28.94 -4.25 -35.67
C ALA A 52 29.79 -5.50 -35.40
N SER A 53 30.68 -5.45 -34.40
CA SER A 53 31.54 -6.59 -34.04
C SER A 53 30.73 -7.79 -33.53
N TYR A 54 29.71 -7.57 -32.69
CA TYR A 54 28.82 -8.65 -32.27
C TYR A 54 27.97 -9.20 -33.41
N SER A 55 27.56 -8.36 -34.37
CA SER A 55 26.81 -8.80 -35.55
C SER A 55 27.68 -9.65 -36.48
N GLU A 56 28.96 -9.32 -36.61
CA GLU A 56 29.96 -10.15 -37.29
C GLU A 56 30.17 -11.48 -36.54
N ALA A 57 30.24 -11.46 -35.21
CA ALA A 57 30.32 -12.69 -34.41
C ALA A 57 29.11 -13.60 -34.64
N ILE A 58 27.90 -13.02 -34.77
CA ILE A 58 26.67 -13.76 -35.08
C ILE A 58 26.68 -14.30 -36.52
N SER A 59 27.26 -13.58 -37.49
CA SER A 59 27.31 -14.09 -38.88
C SER A 59 28.25 -15.29 -39.00
N VAL A 60 29.35 -15.31 -38.25
CA VAL A 60 30.31 -16.42 -38.20
C VAL A 60 29.80 -17.59 -37.35
N ALA A 61 29.16 -17.30 -36.20
CA ALA A 61 28.58 -18.29 -35.31
C ALA A 61 27.10 -17.96 -34.98
N PRO A 62 26.14 -18.34 -35.86
CA PRO A 62 24.73 -17.98 -35.71
C PRO A 62 24.02 -18.56 -34.48
N ASN A 63 24.63 -19.53 -33.81
CA ASN A 63 24.10 -20.15 -32.60
C ASN A 63 24.83 -19.69 -31.34
N SER A 64 25.54 -18.55 -31.37
CA SER A 64 26.27 -18.03 -30.21
C SER A 64 25.35 -17.26 -29.25
N PRO A 65 24.88 -17.86 -28.11
CA PRO A 65 24.05 -17.14 -27.15
C PRO A 65 24.76 -15.90 -26.60
N THR A 66 26.08 -15.95 -26.44
CA THR A 66 26.89 -14.83 -25.91
C THR A 66 26.86 -13.63 -26.86
N ALA A 67 27.02 -13.83 -28.16
CA ALA A 67 27.02 -12.72 -29.11
C ALA A 67 25.66 -11.99 -29.14
N TYR A 68 24.55 -12.76 -29.16
CA TYR A 68 23.20 -12.18 -29.02
C TYR A 68 23.00 -11.46 -27.68
N SER A 69 23.44 -12.05 -26.56
CA SER A 69 23.34 -11.40 -25.24
C SER A 69 24.05 -10.04 -25.23
N LYS A 70 25.31 -10.00 -25.67
CA LYS A 70 26.14 -8.79 -25.68
C LYS A 70 25.56 -7.71 -26.60
N ARG A 71 25.09 -8.10 -27.79
CA ARG A 71 24.46 -7.17 -28.72
C ARG A 71 23.14 -6.62 -28.18
N GLY A 72 22.29 -7.48 -27.62
CA GLY A 72 21.02 -7.10 -26.98
C GLY A 72 21.22 -6.13 -25.80
N ILE A 73 22.20 -6.40 -24.93
CA ILE A 73 22.56 -5.50 -23.83
C ILE A 73 23.07 -4.16 -24.37
N THR A 74 23.85 -4.17 -25.45
CA THR A 74 24.35 -2.93 -26.07
C THR A 74 23.23 -2.09 -26.69
N TYR A 75 22.26 -2.72 -27.36
CA TYR A 75 21.06 -2.03 -27.84
C TYR A 75 20.31 -1.35 -26.70
N LEU A 76 20.14 -2.05 -25.58
CA LEU A 76 19.42 -1.51 -24.43
C LEU A 76 20.14 -0.33 -23.77
N LEU A 77 21.41 -0.52 -23.41
CA LEU A 77 22.14 0.42 -22.57
C LEU A 77 22.73 1.60 -23.34
N ALA A 78 23.14 1.39 -24.59
CA ALA A 78 23.87 2.41 -25.35
C ALA A 78 23.07 3.00 -26.52
N LYS A 79 22.08 2.28 -27.04
CA LYS A 79 21.20 2.77 -28.12
C LYS A 79 19.79 3.12 -27.66
N HIS A 80 19.43 2.76 -26.43
CA HIS A 80 18.07 2.93 -25.92
C HIS A 80 17.02 2.31 -26.85
N ASP A 81 17.35 1.17 -27.46
CA ASP A 81 16.47 0.41 -28.37
C ASP A 81 15.95 -0.85 -27.67
N PRO A 82 14.79 -0.77 -26.97
CA PRO A 82 14.25 -1.88 -26.21
C PRO A 82 13.72 -3.02 -27.09
N GLU A 83 13.33 -2.77 -28.34
CA GLU A 83 12.78 -3.81 -29.22
C GLU A 83 13.89 -4.71 -29.75
N SER A 84 14.98 -4.11 -30.26
CA SER A 84 16.16 -4.87 -30.70
C SER A 84 16.79 -5.62 -29.53
N ALA A 85 16.86 -4.98 -28.35
CA ALA A 85 17.32 -5.64 -27.14
C ALA A 85 16.46 -6.85 -26.75
N LEU A 86 15.13 -6.71 -26.71
CA LEU A 86 14.23 -7.80 -26.36
C LEU A 86 14.38 -8.99 -27.32
N SER A 87 14.50 -8.72 -28.63
CA SER A 87 14.69 -9.74 -29.66
C SER A 87 15.98 -10.53 -29.43
N ASP A 88 17.11 -9.83 -29.31
CA ASP A 88 18.43 -10.46 -29.13
C ASP A 88 18.56 -11.20 -27.79
N LEU A 89 18.07 -10.61 -26.69
CA LEU A 89 18.08 -11.25 -25.38
C LEU A 89 17.21 -12.52 -25.36
N SER A 90 16.06 -12.48 -26.04
CA SER A 90 15.20 -13.66 -26.17
C SER A 90 15.86 -14.75 -27.00
N LYS A 91 16.51 -14.38 -28.11
CA LYS A 91 17.24 -15.34 -28.95
C LYS A 91 18.42 -15.96 -28.19
N SER A 92 19.15 -15.16 -27.43
CA SER A 92 20.23 -15.65 -26.55
C SER A 92 19.72 -16.71 -25.57
N ILE A 93 18.58 -16.48 -24.93
CA ILE A 93 17.97 -17.42 -23.98
C ILE A 93 17.46 -18.68 -24.68
N GLU A 94 16.85 -18.55 -25.87
CA GLU A 94 16.43 -19.70 -26.71
C GLU A 94 17.63 -20.60 -27.07
N LEU A 95 18.79 -19.99 -27.33
CA LEU A 95 20.06 -20.68 -27.62
C LEU A 95 20.77 -21.21 -26.35
N GLY A 96 20.14 -21.15 -25.18
CA GLY A 96 20.67 -21.73 -23.94
C GLY A 96 21.61 -20.83 -23.14
N SER A 97 21.43 -19.50 -23.21
CA SER A 97 22.21 -18.56 -22.37
C SER A 97 22.15 -18.91 -20.89
N THR A 98 23.33 -18.93 -20.25
CA THR A 98 23.53 -19.05 -18.80
C THR A 98 23.97 -17.73 -18.17
N SER A 99 23.95 -16.62 -18.93
CA SER A 99 24.36 -15.32 -18.43
C SER A 99 23.25 -14.68 -17.59
N ALA A 100 23.53 -14.46 -16.31
CA ALA A 100 22.63 -13.77 -15.39
C ALA A 100 22.19 -12.39 -15.91
N PHE A 101 23.09 -11.66 -16.58
CA PHE A 101 22.79 -10.36 -17.18
C PHE A 101 21.77 -10.46 -18.31
N THR A 102 21.78 -11.52 -19.12
CA THR A 102 20.79 -11.71 -20.19
C THR A 102 19.38 -11.77 -19.61
N TYR A 103 19.18 -12.59 -18.57
CA TYR A 103 17.89 -12.71 -17.89
C TYR A 103 17.54 -11.42 -17.17
N PHE A 104 18.48 -10.80 -16.44
CA PHE A 104 18.24 -9.55 -15.74
C PHE A 104 17.73 -8.46 -16.69
N TYR A 105 18.44 -8.17 -17.77
CA TYR A 105 18.04 -7.11 -18.70
C TYR A 105 16.72 -7.42 -19.41
N ARG A 106 16.45 -8.69 -19.79
CA ARG A 106 15.13 -9.04 -20.34
C ARG A 106 14.02 -8.89 -19.29
N GLY A 107 14.30 -9.27 -18.06
CA GLY A 107 13.42 -9.04 -16.92
C GLY A 107 13.10 -7.56 -16.72
N THR A 108 14.08 -6.66 -16.86
CA THR A 108 13.84 -5.21 -16.78
C THR A 108 12.93 -4.70 -17.90
N LEU A 109 13.05 -5.23 -19.12
CA LEU A 109 12.16 -4.90 -20.24
C LEU A 109 10.73 -5.37 -19.98
N TYR A 110 10.56 -6.59 -19.45
CA TYR A 110 9.24 -7.08 -19.04
C TYR A 110 8.64 -6.27 -17.90
N PHE A 111 9.45 -5.87 -16.91
CA PHE A 111 9.02 -5.01 -15.82
C PHE A 111 8.53 -3.65 -16.32
N GLN A 112 9.26 -3.01 -17.25
CA GLN A 112 8.86 -1.74 -17.87
C GLN A 112 7.54 -1.84 -18.64
N ARG A 113 7.25 -3.00 -19.22
CA ARG A 113 5.97 -3.31 -19.90
C ARG A 113 4.89 -3.82 -18.94
N GLU A 114 5.14 -3.79 -17.63
CA GLU A 114 4.24 -4.29 -16.57
C GLU A 114 3.91 -5.79 -16.69
N PHE A 115 4.72 -6.55 -17.42
CA PHE A 115 4.65 -8.01 -17.48
C PHE A 115 5.39 -8.61 -16.28
N PHE A 116 4.76 -8.49 -15.11
CA PHE A 116 5.38 -8.84 -13.83
C PHE A 116 5.74 -10.33 -13.69
N ASP A 117 4.92 -11.25 -14.19
CA ASP A 117 5.21 -12.69 -14.10
C ASP A 117 6.43 -13.11 -14.94
N PRO A 118 6.51 -12.74 -16.24
CA PRO A 118 7.74 -12.92 -17.02
C PRO A 118 8.97 -12.25 -16.39
N ALA A 119 8.82 -11.03 -15.86
CA ALA A 119 9.92 -10.32 -15.19
C ALA A 119 10.43 -11.08 -13.96
N ILE A 120 9.53 -11.53 -13.07
CA ILE A 120 9.89 -12.32 -11.87
C ILE A 120 10.61 -13.62 -12.26
N LYS A 121 10.14 -14.30 -13.30
CA LYS A 121 10.77 -15.53 -13.80
C LYS A 121 12.21 -15.27 -14.25
N ASP A 122 12.42 -14.20 -15.00
CA ASP A 122 13.74 -13.83 -15.49
C ASP A 122 14.67 -13.36 -14.37
N PHE A 123 14.20 -12.50 -13.45
CA PHE A 123 15.01 -12.12 -12.29
C PHE A 123 15.37 -13.33 -11.42
N THR A 124 14.46 -14.29 -11.27
CA THR A 124 14.74 -15.54 -10.56
C THR A 124 15.84 -16.35 -11.26
N LYS A 125 15.80 -16.46 -12.59
CA LYS A 125 16.89 -17.09 -13.35
C LYS A 125 18.20 -16.33 -13.24
N ALA A 126 18.17 -15.00 -13.24
CA ALA A 126 19.37 -14.18 -13.02
C ALA A 126 20.02 -14.49 -11.65
N ILE A 127 19.21 -14.59 -10.60
CA ILE A 127 19.64 -14.95 -9.24
C ILE A 127 20.16 -16.39 -9.17
N GLU A 128 19.52 -17.35 -9.86
CA GLU A 128 20.02 -18.73 -9.93
C GLU A 128 21.42 -18.84 -10.54
N TYR A 129 21.69 -18.08 -11.61
CA TYR A 129 23.01 -18.04 -12.26
C TYR A 129 24.02 -17.18 -11.51
N LYS A 130 23.57 -16.17 -10.78
CA LYS A 130 24.41 -15.27 -9.98
C LYS A 130 23.73 -14.97 -8.63
N PRO A 131 23.97 -15.78 -7.59
CA PRO A 131 23.29 -15.64 -6.29
C PRO A 131 23.62 -14.36 -5.51
N ASP A 132 24.69 -13.66 -5.87
CA ASP A 132 25.11 -12.37 -5.28
C ASP A 132 24.69 -11.17 -6.14
N PHE A 133 23.79 -11.35 -7.11
CA PHE A 133 23.34 -10.28 -8.00
C PHE A 133 22.32 -9.36 -7.30
N ALA A 134 22.81 -8.40 -6.52
CA ALA A 134 22.01 -7.45 -5.75
C ALA A 134 20.88 -6.80 -6.57
N ASP A 135 21.19 -6.25 -7.75
CA ASP A 135 20.18 -5.58 -8.59
C ASP A 135 19.05 -6.51 -9.04
N ALA A 136 19.33 -7.80 -9.26
CA ALA A 136 18.29 -8.77 -9.60
C ALA A 136 17.32 -8.98 -8.43
N TYR A 137 17.80 -8.96 -7.19
CA TYR A 137 16.94 -8.93 -6.01
C TYR A 137 16.17 -7.61 -5.89
N SER A 138 16.83 -6.45 -6.09
CA SER A 138 16.16 -5.14 -6.08
C SER A 138 14.97 -5.09 -7.05
N TYR A 139 15.21 -5.44 -8.32
CA TYR A 139 14.18 -5.42 -9.35
C TYR A 139 13.10 -6.47 -9.14
N ARG A 140 13.44 -7.68 -8.66
CA ARG A 140 12.42 -8.69 -8.33
C ARG A 140 11.57 -8.25 -7.14
N GLY A 141 12.17 -7.65 -6.12
CA GLY A 141 11.49 -7.07 -4.97
C GLY A 141 10.54 -5.93 -5.36
N LEU A 142 11.01 -4.99 -6.20
CA LEU A 142 10.17 -3.95 -6.79
C LEU A 142 9.03 -4.53 -7.62
N THR A 143 9.28 -5.58 -8.39
CA THR A 143 8.26 -6.27 -9.18
C THR A 143 7.20 -6.91 -8.29
N TYR A 144 7.59 -7.57 -7.20
CA TYR A 144 6.66 -8.11 -6.21
C TYR A 144 5.82 -7.01 -5.54
N LEU A 145 6.41 -5.85 -5.26
CA LEU A 145 5.68 -4.71 -4.70
C LEU A 145 4.61 -4.22 -5.69
N ARG A 146 4.98 -4.02 -6.97
CA ARG A 146 4.06 -3.59 -8.03
C ARG A 146 2.98 -4.61 -8.34
N LYS A 147 3.26 -5.90 -8.16
CA LYS A 147 2.29 -7.00 -8.30
C LYS A 147 1.34 -7.12 -7.09
N GLY A 148 1.61 -6.42 -5.98
CA GLY A 148 0.77 -6.47 -4.77
C GLY A 148 1.11 -7.61 -3.81
N THR A 149 2.34 -8.12 -3.85
CA THR A 149 2.86 -9.14 -2.93
C THR A 149 3.98 -8.57 -2.03
N PRO A 150 3.66 -7.65 -1.11
CA PRO A 150 4.67 -6.87 -0.38
C PRO A 150 5.57 -7.70 0.56
N ALA A 151 5.10 -8.84 1.07
CA ALA A 151 5.94 -9.72 1.91
C ALA A 151 7.15 -10.30 1.14
N LEU A 152 6.95 -10.69 -0.13
CA LEU A 152 8.04 -11.14 -0.99
C LEU A 152 8.95 -9.97 -1.36
N ALA A 153 8.39 -8.78 -1.58
CA ALA A 153 9.16 -7.57 -1.82
C ALA A 153 10.12 -7.24 -0.65
N VAL A 154 9.64 -7.31 0.60
CA VAL A 154 10.49 -7.09 1.79
C VAL A 154 11.67 -8.06 1.83
N THR A 155 11.42 -9.34 1.51
CA THR A 155 12.46 -10.38 1.52
C THR A 155 13.57 -10.07 0.52
N ASP A 156 13.19 -9.81 -0.73
CA ASP A 156 14.14 -9.53 -1.81
C ASP A 156 14.87 -8.19 -1.62
N LEU A 157 14.16 -7.12 -1.23
CA LEU A 157 14.78 -5.82 -1.00
C LEU A 157 15.74 -5.85 0.18
N THR A 158 15.44 -6.63 1.23
CA THR A 158 16.39 -6.86 2.32
C THR A 158 17.65 -7.55 1.82
N LYS A 159 17.50 -8.59 1.00
CA LYS A 159 18.65 -9.30 0.43
C LYS A 159 19.49 -8.40 -0.48
N SER A 160 18.82 -7.56 -1.28
CA SER A 160 19.46 -6.58 -2.15
C SER A 160 20.30 -5.55 -1.38
N ILE A 161 19.76 -5.03 -0.26
CA ILE A 161 20.48 -4.11 0.64
C ILE A 161 21.69 -4.80 1.27
N GLU A 162 21.54 -6.04 1.76
CA GLU A 162 22.65 -6.84 2.32
C GLU A 162 23.77 -7.08 1.32
N LEU A 163 23.43 -7.26 0.04
CA LEU A 163 24.39 -7.50 -1.04
C LEU A 163 24.99 -6.20 -1.62
N ASN A 164 24.69 -5.03 -1.03
CA ASN A 164 25.14 -3.72 -1.49
C ASN A 164 24.72 -3.41 -2.94
N THR A 165 23.41 -3.36 -3.19
CA THR A 165 22.83 -2.83 -4.44
C THR A 165 23.45 -1.51 -4.88
N TYR A 166 23.38 -1.21 -6.18
CA TYR A 166 23.89 0.04 -6.72
C TYR A 166 23.10 1.28 -6.25
N ASP A 167 21.78 1.16 -6.04
CA ASP A 167 20.94 2.26 -5.53
C ASP A 167 20.22 1.88 -4.23
N PRO A 168 20.94 1.80 -3.10
CA PRO A 168 20.36 1.43 -1.81
C PRO A 168 19.27 2.40 -1.34
N TYR A 169 19.31 3.66 -1.79
CA TYR A 169 18.23 4.61 -1.54
C TYR A 169 16.89 4.11 -2.07
N ALA A 170 16.85 3.63 -3.33
CA ALA A 170 15.61 3.12 -3.92
C ALA A 170 15.10 1.87 -3.19
N ASP A 171 16.00 1.00 -2.75
CA ASP A 171 15.63 -0.20 -2.00
C ASP A 171 15.03 0.13 -0.63
N TYR A 172 15.57 1.13 0.09
CA TYR A 172 14.94 1.60 1.34
C TYR A 172 13.57 2.23 1.09
N ILE A 173 13.40 3.04 0.03
CA ILE A 173 12.09 3.58 -0.34
C ILE A 173 11.09 2.45 -0.64
N ASN A 174 11.48 1.49 -1.48
CA ASN A 174 10.60 0.41 -1.90
C ASN A 174 10.28 -0.54 -0.73
N ARG A 175 11.24 -0.82 0.15
CA ARG A 175 11.02 -1.70 1.30
C ARG A 175 10.17 -1.01 2.36
N GLY A 176 10.37 0.29 2.58
CA GLY A 176 9.49 1.12 3.40
C GLY A 176 8.06 1.13 2.86
N ALA A 177 7.87 1.23 1.54
CA ALA A 177 6.56 1.13 0.91
C ALA A 177 5.93 -0.26 1.10
N ALA A 178 6.72 -1.33 0.99
CA ALA A 178 6.26 -2.70 1.25
C ALA A 178 5.84 -2.91 2.72
N TYR A 179 6.63 -2.41 3.68
CA TYR A 179 6.26 -2.42 5.10
C TYR A 179 4.97 -1.65 5.37
N LYS A 180 4.79 -0.47 4.76
CA LYS A 180 3.56 0.31 4.87
C LYS A 180 2.34 -0.46 4.33
N SER A 181 2.46 -1.14 3.19
CA SER A 181 1.40 -1.99 2.63
C SER A 181 1.04 -3.18 3.52
N LEU A 182 1.97 -3.64 4.37
CA LEU A 182 1.74 -4.69 5.37
C LEU A 182 1.21 -4.15 6.71
N GLY A 183 1.02 -2.83 6.86
CA GLY A 183 0.64 -2.20 8.12
C GLY A 183 1.78 -2.11 9.14
N LEU A 184 3.02 -2.42 8.76
CA LEU A 184 4.21 -2.34 9.61
C LEU A 184 4.77 -0.92 9.60
N ILE A 185 3.99 0.02 10.13
CA ILE A 185 4.21 1.46 9.95
C ILE A 185 5.54 1.95 10.56
N ASP A 186 5.93 1.46 11.73
CA ASP A 186 7.19 1.88 12.37
C ASP A 186 8.43 1.45 11.55
N LEU A 187 8.39 0.25 10.95
CA LEU A 187 9.46 -0.21 10.05
C LEU A 187 9.51 0.62 8.77
N ALA A 188 8.35 1.02 8.23
CA ALA A 188 8.29 1.93 7.08
C ALA A 188 8.92 3.29 7.41
N ILE A 189 8.59 3.88 8.56
CA ILE A 189 9.18 5.15 9.03
C ILE A 189 10.70 5.03 9.18
N ALA A 190 11.20 3.91 9.71
CA ALA A 190 12.63 3.67 9.85
C ALA A 190 13.34 3.61 8.49
N ASP A 191 12.80 2.86 7.53
CA ASP A 191 13.37 2.75 6.17
C ASP A 191 13.33 4.09 5.43
N PHE A 192 12.22 4.84 5.49
CA PHE A 192 12.16 6.17 4.87
C PHE A 192 13.14 7.15 5.54
N SER A 193 13.35 7.04 6.86
CA SER A 193 14.36 7.83 7.55
C SER A 193 15.77 7.48 7.08
N LYS A 194 16.04 6.20 6.80
CA LYS A 194 17.33 5.78 6.24
C LYS A 194 17.52 6.32 4.82
N ALA A 195 16.49 6.27 3.97
CA ALA A 195 16.53 6.87 2.63
C ALA A 195 16.81 8.39 2.69
N ILE A 196 16.17 9.11 3.60
CA ILE A 196 16.41 10.55 3.83
C ILE A 196 17.86 10.82 4.24
N GLN A 197 18.45 9.99 5.12
CA GLN A 197 19.87 10.14 5.48
C GLN A 197 20.80 9.99 4.26
N MET A 198 20.44 9.14 3.30
CA MET A 198 21.25 8.89 2.10
C MET A 198 21.09 9.99 1.05
N LYS A 199 19.86 10.48 0.83
CA LYS A 199 19.57 11.58 -0.08
C LYS A 199 18.73 12.64 0.65
N PRO A 200 19.35 13.56 1.42
CA PRO A 200 18.63 14.56 2.22
C PRO A 200 17.81 15.57 1.39
N GLN A 201 18.10 15.72 0.10
CA GLN A 201 17.33 16.57 -0.81
C GLN A 201 16.27 15.78 -1.61
N GLY A 202 16.13 14.48 -1.34
CA GLY A 202 15.14 13.62 -1.99
C GLY A 202 13.75 13.78 -1.37
N ALA A 203 12.87 14.52 -2.06
CA ALA A 203 11.50 14.79 -1.59
C ALA A 203 10.67 13.52 -1.30
N GLU A 204 10.88 12.45 -2.08
CA GLU A 204 10.10 11.20 -1.98
C GLU A 204 10.23 10.53 -0.61
N GLY A 205 11.42 10.54 0.01
CA GLY A 205 11.62 10.00 1.35
C GLY A 205 10.79 10.72 2.40
N TYR A 206 10.78 12.06 2.35
CA TYR A 206 9.97 12.90 3.25
C TYR A 206 8.48 12.73 3.02
N ILE A 207 8.00 12.73 1.77
CA ILE A 207 6.58 12.48 1.46
C ILE A 207 6.15 11.12 2.01
N SER A 208 6.97 10.08 1.78
CA SER A 208 6.65 8.71 2.18
C SER A 208 6.67 8.54 3.70
N ARG A 209 7.61 9.18 4.40
CA ARG A 209 7.65 9.19 5.86
C ARG A 209 6.51 10.00 6.46
N GLY A 210 6.21 11.19 5.91
CA GLY A 210 5.07 12.00 6.32
C GLY A 210 3.74 11.24 6.20
N ASN A 211 3.53 10.55 5.07
CA ASN A 211 2.36 9.69 4.88
C ASN A 211 2.31 8.55 5.91
N SER A 212 3.46 8.02 6.33
CA SER A 212 3.53 6.98 7.35
C SER A 212 3.30 7.52 8.76
N TYR A 213 3.73 8.76 9.04
CA TYR A 213 3.39 9.47 10.27
C TYR A 213 1.89 9.75 10.39
N MET A 214 1.21 10.09 9.30
CA MET A 214 -0.25 10.21 9.29
C MET A 214 -0.92 8.89 9.69
N LEU A 215 -0.49 7.76 9.12
CA LEU A 215 -1.00 6.44 9.50
C LEU A 215 -0.69 6.05 10.95
N ALA A 216 0.40 6.58 11.52
CA ALA A 216 0.78 6.36 12.91
C ALA A 216 0.11 7.33 13.90
N GLY A 217 -0.80 8.20 13.46
CA GLY A 217 -1.42 9.22 14.31
C GLY A 217 -0.44 10.28 14.82
N LYS A 218 0.60 10.59 14.03
CA LYS A 218 1.64 11.60 14.32
C LYS A 218 1.56 12.78 13.34
N PRO A 219 0.43 13.50 13.27
CA PRO A 219 0.17 14.47 12.20
C PRO A 219 1.13 15.67 12.21
N LEU A 220 1.62 16.12 13.37
CA LEU A 220 2.61 17.20 13.43
C LEU A 220 3.97 16.78 12.84
N SER A 221 4.41 15.54 13.07
CA SER A 221 5.63 15.02 12.44
C SER A 221 5.47 14.88 10.93
N ALA A 222 4.26 14.54 10.46
CA ALA A 222 3.95 14.54 9.03
C ALA A 222 4.02 15.97 8.44
N ALA A 223 3.45 16.95 9.14
CA ALA A 223 3.48 18.35 8.73
C ALA A 223 4.92 18.89 8.61
N ASP A 224 5.84 18.49 9.51
CA ASP A 224 7.25 18.86 9.42
C ASP A 224 7.91 18.34 8.13
N ASP A 225 7.66 17.07 7.80
CA ASP A 225 8.17 16.44 6.57
C ASP A 225 7.59 17.11 5.31
N TYR A 226 6.28 17.37 5.27
CA TYR A 226 5.64 18.06 4.14
C TYR A 226 6.13 19.50 3.99
N ASN A 227 6.34 20.23 5.09
CA ASN A 227 6.94 21.56 5.06
C ASN A 227 8.36 21.54 4.50
N TYR A 228 9.14 20.49 4.81
CA TYR A 228 10.47 20.32 4.21
C TYR A 228 10.38 20.14 2.69
N VAL A 229 9.46 19.31 2.22
CA VAL A 229 9.23 19.10 0.78
C VAL A 229 8.77 20.38 0.09
N ILE A 230 7.90 21.19 0.72
CA ILE A 230 7.48 22.49 0.18
C ILE A 230 8.68 23.43 0.01
N ARG A 231 9.63 23.44 0.95
CA ARG A 231 10.87 24.24 0.80
C ARG A 231 11.73 23.76 -0.36
N LEU A 232 11.80 22.45 -0.61
CA LEU A 232 12.52 21.90 -1.75
C LEU A 232 11.82 22.16 -3.09
N LYS A 233 10.48 22.07 -3.10
CA LYS A 233 9.63 22.12 -4.30
C LYS A 233 8.40 23.00 -4.06
N PRO A 234 8.56 24.34 -3.98
CA PRO A 234 7.48 25.26 -3.62
C PRO A 234 6.37 25.40 -4.68
N ASN A 235 6.57 24.81 -5.86
CA ASN A 235 5.61 24.83 -6.96
C ASN A 235 4.87 23.51 -7.14
N GLU A 236 5.10 22.52 -6.27
CA GLU A 236 4.40 21.23 -6.32
C GLU A 236 3.13 21.29 -5.45
N PRO A 237 1.91 21.36 -6.04
CA PRO A 237 0.70 21.62 -5.25
C PRO A 237 0.34 20.47 -4.32
N SER A 238 0.58 19.21 -4.73
CA SER A 238 0.24 17.98 -3.97
C SER A 238 0.69 18.04 -2.52
N THR A 239 1.87 18.60 -2.25
CA THR A 239 2.45 18.67 -0.90
C THR A 239 1.70 19.62 0.02
N TYR A 240 1.16 20.73 -0.51
CA TYR A 240 0.31 21.65 0.27
C TYR A 240 -1.00 20.97 0.68
N ASN A 241 -1.55 20.12 -0.18
CA ASN A 241 -2.73 19.33 0.15
C ASN A 241 -2.42 18.35 1.29
N TYR A 242 -1.31 17.61 1.22
CA TYR A 242 -0.87 16.73 2.32
C TYR A 242 -0.63 17.48 3.63
N LEU A 243 -0.03 18.67 3.57
CA LEU A 243 0.15 19.53 4.73
C LEU A 243 -1.18 19.99 5.34
N SER A 244 -2.17 20.32 4.51
CA SER A 244 -3.52 20.67 4.97
C SER A 244 -4.17 19.51 5.73
N TYR A 245 -4.11 18.28 5.20
CA TYR A 245 -4.60 17.09 5.90
C TYR A 245 -3.86 16.84 7.23
N ALA A 246 -2.55 17.03 7.27
CA ALA A 246 -1.78 16.89 8.49
C ALA A 246 -2.20 17.90 9.56
N PHE A 247 -2.40 19.17 9.19
CA PHE A 247 -2.86 20.16 10.17
C PHE A 247 -4.31 19.96 10.60
N GLU A 248 -5.18 19.46 9.73
CA GLU A 248 -6.55 19.09 10.08
C GLU A 248 -6.56 17.99 11.16
N ASP A 249 -5.80 16.91 10.94
CA ASP A 249 -5.71 15.77 11.87
C ASP A 249 -5.00 16.16 13.20
N ALA A 250 -4.22 17.24 13.19
CA ALA A 250 -3.62 17.84 14.38
C ALA A 250 -4.50 18.93 15.06
N ASP A 251 -5.76 19.08 14.66
CA ASP A 251 -6.68 20.13 15.11
C ASP A 251 -6.18 21.59 14.92
N CYS A 252 -5.21 21.78 14.01
CA CYS A 252 -4.57 23.05 13.69
C CYS A 252 -5.28 23.75 12.51
N PHE A 253 -6.60 23.99 12.63
CA PHE A 253 -7.45 24.41 11.51
C PHE A 253 -7.00 25.69 10.79
N ASP A 254 -6.43 26.66 11.50
CA ASP A 254 -5.89 27.88 10.87
C ASP A 254 -4.78 27.56 9.87
N LYS A 255 -3.84 26.69 10.27
CA LYS A 255 -2.76 26.25 9.39
C LYS A 255 -3.27 25.30 8.29
N ALA A 256 -4.31 24.52 8.58
CA ALA A 256 -4.93 23.64 7.59
C ALA A 256 -5.61 24.44 6.46
N ILE A 257 -6.30 25.53 6.81
CA ILE A 257 -6.91 26.48 5.86
C ILE A 257 -5.81 27.18 5.06
N GLU A 258 -4.78 27.72 5.71
CA GLU A 258 -3.66 28.38 5.04
C GLU A 258 -2.95 27.44 4.03
N ALA A 259 -2.71 26.19 4.41
CA ALA A 259 -2.13 25.20 3.52
C ALA A 259 -3.05 24.90 2.31
N ASN A 260 -4.36 24.85 2.52
CA ASN A 260 -5.34 24.61 1.45
C ASN A 260 -5.49 25.82 0.51
N ASP A 261 -5.42 27.05 1.03
CA ASP A 261 -5.39 28.27 0.23
C ASP A 261 -4.11 28.34 -0.63
N ASN A 262 -2.98 27.95 -0.06
CA ASN A 262 -1.72 27.82 -0.80
C ASN A 262 -1.83 26.75 -1.91
N TYR A 263 -2.47 25.61 -1.64
CA TYR A 263 -2.79 24.63 -2.67
C TYR A 263 -3.64 25.25 -3.79
N LEU A 264 -4.76 25.88 -3.46
CA LEU A 264 -5.67 26.52 -4.42
C LEU A 264 -4.97 27.57 -5.29
N ASN A 265 -4.13 28.41 -4.70
CA ASN A 265 -3.34 29.41 -5.42
C ASN A 265 -2.39 28.79 -6.45
N LYS A 266 -1.91 27.57 -6.21
CA LYS A 266 -1.01 26.85 -7.13
C LYS A 266 -1.76 26.10 -8.22
N VAL A 267 -2.99 25.63 -7.96
CA VAL A 267 -3.77 24.84 -8.94
C VAL A 267 -4.75 25.71 -9.77
N SER A 268 -5.11 26.90 -9.30
CA SER A 268 -6.00 27.83 -10.02
C SER A 268 -5.46 28.27 -11.40
N SER A 269 -4.14 28.21 -11.60
CA SER A 269 -3.50 28.43 -12.90
C SER A 269 -3.60 27.25 -13.89
N LEU A 270 -4.07 26.08 -13.42
CA LEU A 270 -4.03 24.80 -14.16
C LEU A 270 -5.40 24.31 -14.65
N ASN A 271 -6.48 25.08 -14.46
CA ASN A 271 -7.85 24.78 -14.89
C ASN A 271 -8.30 23.32 -14.61
N ASN A 272 -8.12 22.87 -13.37
CA ASN A 272 -8.26 21.48 -12.95
C ASN A 272 -9.56 21.26 -12.13
N PRO A 273 -10.35 20.19 -12.37
CA PRO A 273 -11.50 19.80 -11.54
C PRO A 273 -11.24 19.79 -10.03
N SER A 274 -9.99 19.55 -9.62
CA SER A 274 -9.54 19.58 -8.23
C SER A 274 -9.69 20.93 -7.50
N VAL A 275 -9.91 22.03 -8.23
CA VAL A 275 -10.11 23.36 -7.65
C VAL A 275 -11.46 23.47 -6.95
N ASN A 276 -12.51 22.85 -7.51
CA ASN A 276 -13.83 22.85 -6.88
C ASN A 276 -13.82 22.05 -5.57
N ASP A 277 -13.19 20.88 -5.58
CA ASP A 277 -13.05 20.03 -4.38
C ASP A 277 -12.30 20.73 -3.26
N ALA A 278 -11.23 21.47 -3.60
CA ALA A 278 -10.45 22.22 -2.63
C ALA A 278 -11.16 23.47 -2.10
N ASN A 279 -11.96 24.16 -2.92
CA ASN A 279 -12.82 25.26 -2.45
C ASN A 279 -13.89 24.75 -1.48
N THR A 280 -14.52 23.62 -1.79
CA THR A 280 -15.46 22.95 -0.87
C THR A 280 -14.77 22.56 0.45
N ARG A 281 -13.51 22.13 0.37
CA ARG A 281 -12.70 21.79 1.54
C ARG A 281 -12.36 23.01 2.42
N VAL A 282 -12.05 24.18 1.85
CA VAL A 282 -11.84 25.41 2.66
C VAL A 282 -13.07 25.72 3.49
N LYS A 283 -14.24 25.72 2.86
CA LYS A 283 -15.51 25.98 3.55
C LYS A 283 -15.76 24.97 4.68
N TYR A 284 -15.53 23.69 4.41
CA TYR A 284 -15.62 22.63 5.42
C TYR A 284 -14.71 22.89 6.63
N LEU A 285 -13.45 23.25 6.41
CA LEU A 285 -12.51 23.54 7.49
C LEU A 285 -12.92 24.78 8.31
N GLN A 286 -13.47 25.81 7.67
CA GLN A 286 -13.99 27.00 8.35
C GLN A 286 -15.20 26.67 9.24
N ASP A 287 -16.15 25.89 8.72
CA ASP A 287 -17.33 25.45 9.46
C ASP A 287 -16.94 24.60 10.68
N LEU A 288 -15.96 23.69 10.51
CA LEU A 288 -15.44 22.85 11.58
C LEU A 288 -14.74 23.68 12.68
N LYS A 289 -13.91 24.66 12.29
CA LYS A 289 -13.26 25.59 13.23
C LYS A 289 -14.30 26.38 14.05
N ALA A 290 -15.36 26.87 13.40
CA ALA A 290 -16.42 27.62 14.07
C ALA A 290 -17.18 26.76 15.09
N ALA A 291 -17.49 25.51 14.71
CA ALA A 291 -18.15 24.55 15.59
C ALA A 291 -17.31 24.24 16.85
N LEU A 292 -16.01 23.98 16.69
CA LEU A 292 -15.10 23.69 17.81
C LEU A 292 -14.90 24.90 18.73
N THR A 293 -14.83 26.11 18.17
CA THR A 293 -14.75 27.35 18.95
C THR A 293 -16.01 27.54 19.80
N SER A 294 -17.19 27.35 19.21
CA SER A 294 -18.46 27.43 19.93
C SER A 294 -18.57 26.37 21.05
N ALA A 295 -18.08 25.16 20.81
CA ALA A 295 -18.03 24.10 21.83
C ALA A 295 -17.12 24.47 23.02
N LYS A 296 -15.94 25.03 22.75
CA LYS A 296 -14.99 25.50 23.78
C LYS A 296 -15.58 26.65 24.62
N GLU A 297 -16.24 27.61 23.99
CA GLU A 297 -16.89 28.73 24.69
C GLU A 297 -18.07 28.29 25.56
N LYS A 298 -18.82 27.27 25.13
CA LYS A 298 -19.90 26.68 25.94
C LYS A 298 -19.32 25.93 27.16
N LYS A 299 -18.14 25.31 27.02
CA LYS A 299 -17.44 24.66 28.13
C LYS A 299 -16.97 25.64 29.20
N THR A 300 -16.50 26.83 28.82
CA THR A 300 -16.00 27.85 29.76
C THR A 300 -17.10 28.65 30.47
N LYS A 301 -18.32 28.66 29.93
CA LYS A 301 -19.50 29.32 30.53
C LYS A 301 -20.29 28.44 31.52
N LEU A 302 -19.88 27.20 31.72
CA LEU A 302 -20.44 26.33 32.77
C LEU A 302 -19.86 26.76 34.14
N PRO A 303 -20.67 26.91 35.20
CA PRO A 303 -20.17 27.30 36.51
C PRO A 303 -19.19 26.24 37.05
N PRO A 304 -18.13 26.62 37.79
CA PRO A 304 -17.28 25.65 38.46
C PRO A 304 -18.15 24.91 39.48
N SER A 305 -18.39 23.62 39.27
CA SER A 305 -19.20 22.83 40.19
C SER A 305 -18.50 22.80 41.56
N THR A 306 -19.08 23.50 42.54
CA THR A 306 -18.75 23.39 43.95
C THR A 306 -19.21 22.04 44.46
N THR A 307 -18.38 21.02 44.25
CA THR A 307 -18.21 19.81 45.03
C THR A 307 -17.23 18.94 44.25
N ALA A 308 -16.28 18.32 44.94
CA ALA A 308 -15.44 17.30 44.33
C ALA A 308 -16.36 16.17 43.83
N VAL A 309 -16.64 16.18 42.52
CA VAL A 309 -17.46 15.18 41.86
C VAL A 309 -16.63 14.58 40.73
N ASP A 310 -16.52 13.27 40.84
CA ASP A 310 -15.85 12.29 40.00
C ASP A 310 -15.80 12.60 38.48
N GLY A 311 -14.65 12.34 37.85
CA GLY A 311 -14.28 12.70 36.47
C GLY A 311 -15.13 12.05 35.37
N SER A 312 -16.18 11.31 35.74
CA SER A 312 -17.14 10.66 34.85
C SER A 312 -18.23 11.60 34.32
N VAL A 313 -18.55 12.69 35.02
CA VAL A 313 -19.62 13.64 34.63
C VAL A 313 -19.15 14.66 33.58
N VAL A 314 -17.85 15.01 33.57
CA VAL A 314 -17.27 15.93 32.59
C VAL A 314 -17.27 15.32 31.17
N ASN A 315 -17.15 14.00 31.07
CA ASN A 315 -17.19 13.25 29.81
C ASN A 315 -18.59 13.14 29.17
N SER A 316 -19.68 13.35 29.91
CA SER A 316 -21.05 13.24 29.35
C SER A 316 -21.51 14.52 28.63
N ILE A 317 -21.00 15.68 29.05
CA ILE A 317 -21.30 16.98 28.42
C ILE A 317 -20.50 17.16 27.12
N GLU A 318 -19.25 16.67 27.06
CA GLU A 318 -18.46 16.61 25.81
C GLU A 318 -19.13 15.70 24.76
N ARG A 319 -19.79 14.60 25.17
CA ARG A 319 -20.55 13.74 24.24
C ARG A 319 -21.85 14.35 23.75
N GLN A 320 -22.58 15.13 24.57
CA GLN A 320 -23.80 15.78 24.11
C GLN A 320 -23.55 16.90 23.10
N ALA A 321 -22.37 17.53 23.11
CA ALA A 321 -21.99 18.56 22.13
C ALA A 321 -21.58 17.98 20.77
N ILE A 322 -21.08 16.73 20.73
CA ILE A 322 -20.71 16.02 19.49
C ILE A 322 -21.96 15.43 18.80
N VAL A 323 -23.04 15.18 19.55
CA VAL A 323 -24.23 14.45 19.06
C VAL A 323 -25.29 15.36 18.40
N SER A 324 -25.20 16.69 18.48
CA SER A 324 -26.19 17.56 17.86
C SER A 324 -25.69 18.25 16.58
N GLY A 325 -25.83 17.55 15.46
CA GLY A 325 -26.09 18.19 14.16
C GLY A 325 -25.21 17.73 13.00
N VAL A 326 -25.86 17.32 11.89
CA VAL A 326 -25.39 17.40 10.49
C VAL A 326 -24.76 16.14 9.85
N SER A 327 -24.08 15.22 10.55
CA SER A 327 -23.23 14.24 9.83
C SER A 327 -23.93 13.12 9.03
N LEU A 328 -25.19 12.75 9.31
CA LEU A 328 -25.79 11.55 8.67
C LEU A 328 -26.61 11.83 7.39
N MET A 329 -27.27 12.98 7.29
CA MET A 329 -28.21 13.28 6.18
C MET A 329 -27.51 13.78 4.90
N GLU A 330 -26.33 14.39 5.00
CA GLU A 330 -25.55 14.84 3.84
C GLU A 330 -24.77 13.71 3.16
N ALA A 331 -24.41 12.67 3.93
CA ALA A 331 -23.72 11.49 3.40
C ALA A 331 -24.62 10.63 2.50
N TYR A 332 -25.93 10.58 2.77
CA TYR A 332 -26.87 9.75 2.01
C TYR A 332 -27.31 10.40 0.69
N ASN A 333 -27.36 11.73 0.62
CA ASN A 333 -27.86 12.47 -0.56
C ASN A 333 -26.79 12.81 -1.60
N SER A 334 -25.49 12.64 -1.31
CA SER A 334 -24.40 13.10 -2.18
C SER A 334 -23.80 12.06 -3.14
N LYS A 335 -24.20 10.78 -3.07
CA LYS A 335 -23.65 9.66 -3.88
C LYS A 335 -22.10 9.59 -3.91
N ASP A 336 -21.45 10.14 -2.89
CA ASP A 336 -19.98 10.15 -2.78
C ASP A 336 -19.48 8.85 -2.12
N LEU A 337 -18.94 7.96 -2.95
CA LEU A 337 -18.42 6.64 -2.58
C LEU A 337 -17.27 6.69 -1.56
N ASN A 338 -16.62 7.84 -1.36
CA ASN A 338 -15.52 7.97 -0.40
C ASN A 338 -16.01 8.29 1.04
N LYS A 339 -17.17 8.95 1.20
CA LYS A 339 -17.82 9.12 2.50
C LYS A 339 -18.55 7.85 2.97
N VAL A 340 -19.10 7.07 2.03
CA VAL A 340 -19.57 5.69 2.29
C VAL A 340 -18.42 4.78 2.72
N ARG A 341 -17.20 4.99 2.20
CA ARG A 341 -15.99 4.24 2.57
C ARG A 341 -15.49 4.51 3.98
N ALA A 342 -15.65 5.73 4.50
CA ALA A 342 -15.32 6.07 5.88
C ALA A 342 -16.25 5.36 6.89
N VAL A 343 -17.55 5.28 6.57
CA VAL A 343 -18.53 4.49 7.34
C VAL A 343 -18.34 2.97 7.14
N GLN A 344 -17.86 2.54 5.97
CA GLN A 344 -17.49 1.13 5.69
C GLN A 344 -16.19 0.68 6.36
N LEU A 345 -15.32 1.59 6.78
CA LEU A 345 -14.09 1.24 7.52
C LEU A 345 -14.41 0.94 9.00
N GLU A 346 -15.48 1.50 9.56
CA GLU A 346 -15.97 1.16 10.92
C GLU A 346 -16.92 -0.06 10.96
N THR A 347 -17.30 -0.62 9.80
CA THR A 347 -18.27 -1.75 9.72
C THR A 347 -17.75 -3.00 9.02
N ARG A 348 -16.48 -3.04 8.60
CA ARG A 348 -15.91 -4.20 7.86
C ARG A 348 -15.73 -5.50 8.66
N TYR A 349 -16.36 -5.61 9.84
CA TYR A 349 -16.42 -6.81 10.66
C TYR A 349 -17.83 -7.19 11.15
N LEU A 350 -18.88 -6.56 10.66
CA LEU A 350 -20.26 -6.91 11.02
C LEU A 350 -21.04 -7.44 9.81
N PRO A 351 -21.03 -8.75 9.56
CA PRO A 351 -21.85 -9.32 8.51
C PRO A 351 -23.35 -9.18 8.86
N ASP A 352 -24.19 -8.95 7.84
CA ASP A 352 -25.63 -8.66 7.96
C ASP A 352 -26.40 -9.75 8.73
N ASP A 353 -25.90 -10.99 8.73
CA ASP A 353 -26.47 -12.11 9.48
C ASP A 353 -26.36 -11.92 11.00
N GLN A 354 -25.30 -11.27 11.48
CA GLN A 354 -25.06 -11.00 12.90
C GLN A 354 -25.95 -9.87 13.42
N ILE A 355 -26.20 -8.85 12.59
CA ILE A 355 -27.12 -7.76 12.90
C ILE A 355 -28.57 -8.30 12.99
N ASN A 356 -28.96 -9.17 12.05
CA ASN A 356 -30.28 -9.81 12.06
C ASN A 356 -30.47 -10.78 13.25
N LYS A 357 -29.42 -11.51 13.65
CA LYS A 357 -29.40 -12.31 14.89
C LYS A 357 -29.49 -11.42 16.14
N PHE A 358 -28.76 -10.30 16.18
CA PHE A 358 -28.77 -9.33 17.29
C PHE A 358 -30.17 -8.73 17.51
N LEU A 359 -30.89 -8.43 16.43
CA LEU A 359 -32.25 -7.92 16.43
C LEU A 359 -33.33 -8.98 16.69
N GLY A 360 -32.95 -10.25 16.89
CA GLY A 360 -33.86 -11.34 17.21
C GLY A 360 -34.88 -11.62 16.12
N ASN A 361 -34.47 -11.67 14.84
CA ASN A 361 -35.34 -11.94 13.69
C ASN A 361 -36.55 -10.98 13.55
N SER A 362 -36.48 -9.78 14.13
CA SER A 362 -37.52 -8.78 13.90
C SER A 362 -37.26 -8.07 12.58
N LYS A 363 -37.85 -8.59 11.49
CA LYS A 363 -37.80 -8.00 10.13
C LYS A 363 -38.32 -6.55 10.04
N ASP A 364 -38.83 -6.02 11.14
CA ASP A 364 -39.49 -4.73 11.21
C ASP A 364 -38.61 -3.62 11.83
N TRP A 365 -37.40 -3.93 12.29
CA TRP A 365 -36.49 -2.94 12.87
C TRP A 365 -35.29 -2.67 11.97
N THR A 366 -35.09 -1.39 11.64
CA THR A 366 -34.00 -0.93 10.77
C THR A 366 -33.01 -0.13 11.60
N LEU A 367 -31.72 -0.46 11.52
CA LEU A 367 -30.66 0.32 12.15
C LEU A 367 -30.59 1.70 11.48
N GLN A 368 -30.67 2.75 12.29
CA GLN A 368 -30.67 4.14 11.83
C GLN A 368 -29.35 4.86 12.13
N ALA A 369 -28.74 4.57 13.28
CA ALA A 369 -27.50 5.21 13.69
C ALA A 369 -26.70 4.34 14.67
N VAL A 370 -25.38 4.54 14.70
CA VAL A 370 -24.45 3.92 15.64
C VAL A 370 -23.54 5.00 16.19
N GLU A 371 -23.41 5.08 17.52
CA GLU A 371 -22.48 5.95 18.24
C GLU A 371 -21.51 5.04 18.99
N VAL A 372 -20.23 5.01 18.60
CA VAL A 372 -19.22 4.25 19.32
C VAL A 372 -18.90 4.97 20.64
N LEU A 373 -19.14 4.28 21.74
CA LEU A 373 -18.92 4.82 23.07
C LEU A 373 -17.51 4.56 23.60
N SER A 374 -16.89 3.44 23.23
CA SER A 374 -15.50 3.12 23.54
C SER A 374 -14.98 2.03 22.60
N SER A 375 -13.68 2.04 22.32
CA SER A 375 -13.01 1.01 21.52
C SER A 375 -11.65 0.63 22.10
N THR A 376 -11.31 -0.63 21.93
CA THR A 376 -10.02 -1.26 22.25
C THR A 376 -9.75 -2.31 21.16
N GLU A 377 -8.55 -2.89 21.14
CA GLU A 377 -8.17 -3.92 20.15
C GLU A 377 -9.12 -5.13 20.11
N THR A 378 -9.78 -5.46 21.23
CA THR A 378 -10.63 -6.66 21.35
C THR A 378 -12.10 -6.35 21.66
N ARG A 379 -12.48 -5.08 21.83
CA ARG A 379 -13.84 -4.70 22.25
C ARG A 379 -14.24 -3.32 21.73
N ILE A 380 -15.46 -3.24 21.21
CA ILE A 380 -16.12 -1.99 20.82
C ILE A 380 -17.48 -1.92 21.54
N THR A 381 -17.71 -0.85 22.28
CA THR A 381 -19.02 -0.57 22.88
C THR A 381 -19.68 0.52 22.08
N ALA A 382 -20.92 0.32 21.63
CA ALA A 382 -21.64 1.29 20.84
C ALA A 382 -23.11 1.41 21.27
N ARG A 383 -23.65 2.61 21.13
CA ARG A 383 -25.09 2.88 21.24
C ARG A 383 -25.68 2.84 19.84
N MET A 384 -26.70 2.02 19.66
CA MET A 384 -27.33 1.79 18.37
C MET A 384 -28.79 2.23 18.42
N VAL A 385 -29.20 3.02 17.43
CA VAL A 385 -30.58 3.50 17.29
C VAL A 385 -31.27 2.71 16.20
N PHE A 386 -32.40 2.11 16.53
CA PHE A 386 -33.22 1.37 15.58
C PHE A 386 -34.58 2.04 15.46
N SER A 387 -35.17 2.01 14.27
CA SER A 387 -36.54 2.45 14.03
C SER A 387 -37.41 1.31 13.50
N ARG A 388 -38.71 1.41 13.75
CA ARG A 388 -39.74 0.56 13.17
C ARG A 388 -40.91 1.43 12.73
N GLU A 389 -41.37 1.24 11.51
CA GLU A 389 -42.57 1.91 10.98
C GLU A 389 -43.81 1.38 11.73
N THR A 390 -44.64 2.28 12.28
CA THR A 390 -45.87 1.90 12.98
C THR A 390 -47.08 2.13 12.08
N SER A 391 -48.04 1.20 12.12
CA SER A 391 -49.17 1.15 11.18
C SER A 391 -50.22 2.25 11.35
N ASN A 392 -50.05 3.21 12.26
CA ASN A 392 -51.01 4.29 12.47
C ASN A 392 -50.75 5.44 11.50
N GLN A 393 -51.38 5.38 10.33
CA GLN A 393 -51.56 6.52 9.44
C GLN A 393 -52.60 7.48 10.02
N ASN A 394 -52.21 8.71 10.32
CA ASN A 394 -53.11 9.85 10.32
C ASN A 394 -52.58 10.90 9.34
N TYR A 395 -53.49 11.75 8.86
CA TYR A 395 -53.48 12.62 7.66
C TYR A 395 -52.22 13.47 7.32
N LEU A 396 -51.08 13.33 8.00
CA LEU A 396 -49.86 14.12 7.78
C LEU A 396 -48.54 13.33 7.61
N GLY A 397 -48.52 11.99 7.58
CA GLY A 397 -47.32 11.21 7.20
C GLY A 397 -47.05 9.95 8.01
N ARG A 398 -46.08 9.13 7.55
CA ARG A 398 -45.65 7.86 8.17
C ARG A 398 -45.08 8.10 9.58
N ASN A 399 -45.52 7.32 10.58
CA ASN A 399 -44.99 7.36 11.94
C ASN A 399 -43.92 6.28 12.16
N PHE A 400 -42.79 6.65 12.76
CA PHE A 400 -41.72 5.72 13.15
C PHE A 400 -41.57 5.67 14.67
N SER A 401 -41.46 4.47 15.23
CA SER A 401 -41.06 4.24 16.62
C SER A 401 -39.56 3.99 16.68
N TYR A 402 -38.85 4.70 17.57
CA TYR A 402 -37.40 4.55 17.74
C TYR A 402 -37.08 3.88 19.06
N THR A 403 -36.05 3.02 19.08
CA THR A 403 -35.51 2.42 20.31
C THR A 403 -33.99 2.50 20.29
N ILE A 404 -33.40 2.71 21.47
CA ILE A 404 -31.95 2.78 21.65
C ILE A 404 -31.50 1.52 22.38
N HIS A 405 -30.53 0.84 21.79
CA HIS A 405 -29.91 -0.34 22.36
C HIS A 405 -28.43 -0.07 22.62
N LEU A 406 -27.98 -0.40 23.82
CA LEU A 406 -26.56 -0.48 24.11
C LEU A 406 -26.07 -1.87 23.68
N ALA A 407 -25.06 -1.90 22.82
CA ALA A 407 -24.48 -3.13 22.29
C ALA A 407 -22.96 -3.11 22.53
N THR A 408 -22.40 -4.26 22.90
CA THR A 408 -20.95 -4.44 22.90
C THR A 408 -20.59 -5.51 21.88
N LEU A 409 -19.69 -5.17 20.97
CA LEU A 409 -18.97 -6.12 20.13
C LEU A 409 -17.69 -6.54 20.84
N CYS A 410 -17.43 -7.84 20.88
CA CYS A 410 -16.16 -8.39 21.34
C CYS A 410 -15.54 -9.25 20.23
N PHE A 411 -14.23 -9.12 20.03
CA PHE A 411 -13.46 -9.99 19.14
C PHE A 411 -13.02 -11.23 19.90
N MET A 412 -13.56 -12.39 19.52
CA MET A 412 -13.35 -13.68 20.18
C MET A 412 -13.20 -14.78 19.13
N ASP A 413 -12.22 -15.67 19.31
CA ASP A 413 -11.94 -16.80 18.41
C ASP A 413 -11.72 -16.37 16.93
N GLY A 414 -11.10 -15.21 16.71
CA GLY A 414 -10.87 -14.66 15.38
C GLY A 414 -12.10 -14.07 14.69
N GLN A 415 -13.22 -13.88 15.42
CA GLN A 415 -14.46 -13.29 14.88
C GLN A 415 -15.09 -12.28 15.85
N TRP A 416 -15.79 -11.28 15.32
CA TRP A 416 -16.54 -10.33 16.13
C TRP A 416 -17.93 -10.88 16.48
N ARG A 417 -18.32 -10.80 17.76
CA ARG A 417 -19.62 -11.26 18.25
C ARG A 417 -20.33 -10.18 19.07
N PHE A 418 -21.65 -10.10 18.91
CA PHE A 418 -22.50 -9.20 19.69
C PHE A 418 -22.84 -9.76 21.06
N ILE A 419 -22.72 -8.92 22.08
CA ILE A 419 -23.27 -9.14 23.41
C ILE A 419 -24.37 -8.10 23.62
N ARG A 420 -25.63 -8.57 23.67
CA ARG A 420 -26.80 -7.72 23.89
C ARG A 420 -26.87 -7.32 25.36
N LEU A 421 -26.84 -6.02 25.63
CA LEU A 421 -27.19 -5.49 26.94
C LEU A 421 -28.71 -5.23 26.98
N PRO A 422 -29.37 -5.44 28.14
CA PRO A 422 -30.81 -5.23 28.27
C PRO A 422 -31.19 -3.77 27.94
N LYS A 423 -32.46 -3.57 27.54
CA LYS A 423 -33.03 -2.22 27.32
C LYS A 423 -32.85 -1.40 28.59
N GLU A 424 -32.23 -0.22 28.49
CA GLU A 424 -32.18 0.72 29.60
C GLU A 424 -33.60 1.15 29.97
N ARG A 425 -34.10 0.64 31.10
CA ARG A 425 -35.01 1.38 31.97
C ARG A 425 -34.36 1.41 33.34
N GLY A 426 -33.59 2.47 33.59
CA GLY A 426 -33.10 2.89 34.92
C GLY A 426 -32.56 1.79 35.83
N LEU A 427 -31.44 1.16 35.48
CA LEU A 427 -30.74 0.22 36.36
C LEU A 427 -29.28 0.66 36.56
N ASP A 428 -28.76 0.42 37.75
CA ASP A 428 -27.38 0.76 38.12
C ASP A 428 -26.35 -0.23 37.54
N LEU A 429 -25.07 0.10 37.69
CA LEU A 429 -23.95 -0.67 37.15
C LEU A 429 -23.92 -2.13 37.67
N PHE A 430 -24.36 -2.35 38.91
CA PHE A 430 -24.33 -3.65 39.57
C PHE A 430 -25.39 -4.60 39.00
N SER A 431 -26.59 -4.07 38.76
CA SER A 431 -27.70 -4.80 38.14
C SER A 431 -27.47 -5.03 36.63
N THR A 432 -26.68 -4.18 35.98
CA THR A 432 -26.25 -4.37 34.58
C THR A 432 -25.27 -5.54 34.44
N MET A 433 -24.35 -5.74 35.40
CA MET A 433 -23.41 -6.86 35.40
C MET A 433 -24.09 -8.22 35.60
N GLN A 434 -25.08 -8.32 36.49
CA GLN A 434 -25.82 -9.57 36.70
C GLN A 434 -26.60 -10.03 35.45
N VAL A 435 -27.10 -9.08 34.64
CA VAL A 435 -27.80 -9.41 33.40
C VAL A 435 -26.82 -9.82 32.29
N ALA A 436 -25.62 -9.21 32.25
CA ALA A 436 -24.54 -9.63 31.36
C ALA A 436 -24.06 -11.05 31.67
N GLU A 437 -23.92 -11.41 32.95
CA GLU A 437 -23.57 -12.77 33.39
C GLU A 437 -24.61 -13.82 32.97
N LYS A 438 -25.90 -13.50 33.10
CA LYS A 438 -27.00 -14.40 32.67
C LYS A 438 -27.02 -14.61 31.16
N SER A 439 -26.71 -13.57 30.37
CA SER A 439 -26.64 -13.68 28.91
C SER A 439 -25.39 -14.44 28.45
N ALA A 440 -24.23 -14.25 29.08
CA ALA A 440 -22.99 -14.95 28.75
C ALA A 440 -23.09 -16.47 28.96
N LYS A 441 -23.72 -16.92 30.07
CA LYS A 441 -24.00 -18.35 30.32
C LYS A 441 -24.90 -18.97 29.25
N ARG A 442 -25.78 -18.18 28.63
CA ARG A 442 -26.68 -18.65 27.56
C ARG A 442 -25.97 -18.96 26.24
N PHE A 443 -24.73 -18.47 26.09
CA PHE A 443 -23.87 -18.69 24.94
C PHE A 443 -22.61 -19.52 25.28
N GLY A 444 -22.62 -20.25 26.41
CA GLY A 444 -21.57 -21.21 26.77
C GLY A 444 -20.31 -20.61 27.38
N VAL A 445 -20.40 -19.40 27.95
CA VAL A 445 -19.29 -18.76 28.66
C VAL A 445 -19.56 -18.85 30.16
N ASP A 446 -18.86 -19.75 30.84
CA ASP A 446 -19.19 -20.17 32.20
C ASP A 446 -18.55 -19.33 33.32
N ASP A 447 -17.49 -18.57 33.02
CA ASP A 447 -16.74 -17.81 34.02
C ASP A 447 -16.26 -16.44 33.53
N LEU A 448 -16.87 -15.37 34.06
CA LEU A 448 -16.51 -13.97 33.82
C LEU A 448 -15.53 -13.42 34.87
N SER A 449 -15.15 -14.19 35.90
CA SER A 449 -14.25 -13.73 36.97
C SER A 449 -12.81 -13.49 36.51
N LYS A 450 -12.42 -14.00 35.33
CA LYS A 450 -11.15 -13.65 34.67
C LYS A 450 -11.15 -12.25 34.05
N TRP A 451 -12.31 -11.59 33.95
CA TRP A 451 -12.48 -10.26 33.38
C TRP A 451 -12.49 -9.13 34.43
N THR A 452 -12.52 -9.46 35.74
CA THR A 452 -12.57 -8.48 36.84
C THR A 452 -11.21 -7.99 37.33
N GLY A 453 -10.13 -8.18 36.56
CA GLY A 453 -8.79 -7.70 36.88
C GLY A 453 -8.63 -6.17 37.02
N LEU A 454 -9.70 -5.40 36.83
CA LEU A 454 -9.71 -3.93 37.00
C LEU A 454 -10.93 -3.49 37.82
N SER A 455 -11.22 -4.17 38.92
CA SER A 455 -12.04 -3.60 40.00
C SER A 455 -11.16 -3.17 41.17
N LYS A 456 -10.47 -2.04 40.98
CA LYS A 456 -10.17 -1.05 42.02
C LYS A 456 -10.00 0.32 41.39
#